data_AF-A0A968VW59-F1
#
_entry.id   AF-A0A968VW59-F1
#
_cell.length_a   1.000
_cell.length_b   1.000
_cell.length_c   1.000
_cell.angle_alpha   90.00
_cell.angle_beta   90.00
_cell.angle_gamma   90.00
#
_symmetry.space_group_name_H-M   'P 1'
#
loop_
_entity.id
_entity.type
_entity.pdbx_description
1 polymer ?
#
loop_
_entity_poly.entity_id
_entity_poly.type
_entity_poly.pdbx_seq_one_letter_code
_entity_poly.pdbx_strand_id
1 'polypeptide(L)'
;MLPAAFVSIEAFPTTPNGKLNYRALASIEVHMESSQAYLAPRDETEQQLVYIWAEVLNMNTGKIGVNDNFFELGGHSLMIAQLVSKIRNQLAVDLPLNAFFDIYTIAGIAEVIQAVNNNSEDQFGDVEYEEVTL
;
A
#
# COMPACT_ATOMS: atom_id res chain seq x y z
N MET A 1 -2.57 -11.45 -17.55
CA MET A 1 -1.41 -10.74 -16.99
C MET A 1 -1.40 -9.34 -17.60
N LEU A 2 -1.34 -8.31 -16.77
CA LEU A 2 -1.23 -6.90 -17.20
C LEU A 2 0.17 -6.41 -16.78
N PRO A 3 0.96 -5.75 -17.64
CA PRO A 3 2.24 -5.17 -17.25
C PRO A 3 2.06 -4.04 -16.23
N ALA A 4 2.94 -3.98 -15.22
CA ALA A 4 2.93 -2.92 -14.21
C ALA A 4 3.40 -1.56 -14.77
N ALA A 5 4.21 -1.55 -15.83
CA ALA A 5 4.62 -0.34 -16.53
C ALA A 5 4.97 -0.58 -17.99
N PHE A 6 4.95 0.52 -18.74
CA PHE A 6 5.47 0.62 -20.09
C PHE A 6 6.52 1.72 -20.13
N VAL A 7 7.67 1.43 -20.74
CA VAL A 7 8.79 2.37 -20.85
C VAL A 7 9.09 2.57 -22.32
N SER A 8 9.14 3.83 -22.75
CA SER A 8 9.54 4.17 -24.10
C SER A 8 11.06 4.27 -24.17
N ILE A 9 11.65 3.60 -25.16
CA ILE A 9 13.08 3.63 -25.44
C ILE A 9 13.26 4.01 -26.90
N GLU A 10 14.29 4.79 -27.21
CA GLU A 10 14.55 5.23 -28.59
C GLU A 10 14.94 4.04 -29.49
N ALA A 11 15.68 3.07 -28.94
CA ALA A 11 16.10 1.88 -29.65
C ALA A 11 16.30 0.70 -28.69
N PHE A 12 16.04 -0.52 -29.17
CA PHE A 12 16.35 -1.73 -28.41
C PHE A 12 17.87 -1.93 -28.31
N PRO A 13 18.42 -2.14 -27.11
CA PRO A 13 19.84 -2.43 -26.97
C PRO A 13 20.14 -3.80 -27.57
N THR A 14 21.11 -3.86 -28.47
CA THR A 14 21.52 -5.13 -29.11
C THR A 14 22.93 -5.52 -28.73
N THR A 15 23.22 -6.82 -28.81
CA THR A 15 24.57 -7.38 -28.80
C THR A 15 25.29 -7.07 -30.12
N PRO A 16 26.63 -7.25 -30.21
CA PRO A 16 27.36 -7.08 -31.48
C PRO A 16 26.82 -7.96 -32.63
N ASN A 17 26.17 -9.09 -32.31
CA ASN A 17 25.56 -9.99 -33.28
C ASN A 17 24.10 -9.61 -33.62
N GLY A 18 23.63 -8.42 -33.24
CA GLY A 18 22.29 -7.92 -33.55
C GLY A 18 21.14 -8.52 -32.71
N LYS A 19 21.43 -9.43 -31.77
CA LYS A 19 20.40 -9.98 -30.86
C LYS A 19 20.06 -8.98 -29.76
N LEU A 20 18.82 -9.00 -29.24
CA LEU A 20 18.41 -8.21 -28.08
C LEU A 20 19.34 -8.48 -26.88
N ASN A 21 19.83 -7.42 -26.26
CA ASN A 21 20.65 -7.47 -25.06
C ASN A 21 19.76 -7.30 -23.82
N TYR A 22 19.25 -8.41 -23.29
CA TYR A 22 18.37 -8.43 -22.12
C TYR A 22 19.00 -7.82 -20.86
N ARG A 23 20.32 -7.91 -20.69
CA ARG A 23 21.01 -7.31 -19.54
C ARG A 23 20.99 -5.79 -19.62
N ALA A 24 21.30 -5.25 -20.79
CA ALA A 24 21.24 -3.81 -21.03
C ALA A 24 19.80 -3.27 -20.95
N LEU A 25 18.81 -4.07 -21.41
CA LEU A 25 17.41 -3.71 -21.28
C LEU A 25 16.95 -3.69 -19.81
N ALA A 26 17.35 -4.70 -19.02
CA ALA A 26 17.01 -4.79 -17.60
C ALA A 26 17.70 -3.72 -16.73
N SER A 27 18.79 -3.11 -17.21
CA SER A 27 19.47 -2.02 -16.52
C SER A 27 18.90 -0.63 -16.82
N ILE A 28 17.90 -0.52 -17.70
CA ILE A 28 17.23 0.76 -17.97
C ILE A 28 16.47 1.16 -16.71
N GLU A 29 16.76 2.37 -16.21
CA GLU A 29 16.02 2.91 -15.06
C GLU A 29 14.55 3.10 -15.44
N VAL A 30 13.69 2.44 -14.67
CA VAL A 30 12.24 2.59 -14.76
C VAL A 30 11.80 3.41 -13.57
N HIS A 31 11.37 4.64 -13.82
CA HIS A 31 10.78 5.47 -12.79
C HIS A 31 9.32 5.06 -12.62
N MET A 32 9.03 4.35 -11.54
CA MET A 32 7.67 4.12 -11.07
C MET A 32 7.26 5.39 -10.31
N GLU A 33 6.55 6.28 -11.00
CA GLU A 33 6.03 7.51 -10.42
C GLU A 33 4.52 7.45 -10.40
N SER A 34 3.94 7.98 -9.31
CA SER A 34 2.50 8.16 -9.20
C SER A 34 2.02 9.14 -10.28
N SER A 35 0.86 8.84 -10.85
CA SER A 35 0.14 9.79 -11.70
C SER A 35 -0.46 10.96 -10.91
N GLN A 36 -0.53 10.86 -9.59
CA GLN A 36 -1.12 11.85 -8.70
C GLN A 36 -0.09 12.87 -8.20
N ALA A 37 -0.57 14.07 -7.90
CA ALA A 37 0.23 15.04 -7.16
C ALA A 37 0.49 14.53 -5.74
N TYR A 38 1.72 14.69 -5.26
CA TYR A 38 2.08 14.28 -3.90
C TYR A 38 1.20 15.00 -2.86
N LEU A 39 0.61 14.22 -1.96
CA LEU A 39 -0.11 14.69 -0.79
C LEU A 39 0.41 13.98 0.45
N ALA A 40 0.85 14.77 1.42
CA ALA A 40 1.38 14.28 2.69
C ALA A 40 0.28 13.61 3.55
N PRO A 41 0.66 12.68 4.45
CA PRO A 41 -0.25 12.12 5.44
C PRO A 41 -0.89 13.20 6.32
N ARG A 42 -2.19 13.07 6.54
CA ARG A 42 -3.07 14.03 7.20
C ARG A 42 -3.27 13.71 8.68
N ASP A 43 -3.18 12.43 9.04
CA ASP A 43 -3.33 11.92 10.40
C ASP A 43 -2.30 10.83 10.73
N GLU A 44 -2.33 10.35 11.97
CA GLU A 44 -1.40 9.32 12.49
C GLU A 44 -1.59 7.97 11.79
N THR A 45 -2.82 7.61 11.42
CA THR A 45 -3.12 6.34 10.73
C THR A 45 -2.49 6.34 9.34
N GLU A 46 -2.69 7.41 8.58
CA GLU A 46 -2.04 7.58 7.27
C GLU A 46 -0.52 7.60 7.40
N GLN A 47 0.02 8.26 8.43
CA GLN A 47 1.46 8.30 8.64
C GLN A 47 2.05 6.91 8.90
N GLN A 48 1.39 6.10 9.73
CA GLN A 48 1.79 4.70 9.97
C GLN A 48 1.66 3.85 8.71
N LEU A 49 0.59 4.04 7.93
CA LEU A 49 0.42 3.36 6.64
C LEU A 49 1.53 3.73 5.64
N VAL A 50 1.95 4.99 5.57
CA VAL A 50 3.09 5.42 4.73
C VAL A 50 4.36 4.66 5.13
N TYR A 51 4.64 4.49 6.42
CA TYR A 51 5.80 3.72 6.88
C TYR A 51 5.70 2.23 6.49
N ILE A 52 4.53 1.62 6.69
CA ILE A 52 4.29 0.22 6.31
C ILE A 52 4.47 0.02 4.80
N TRP A 53 3.91 0.93 3.99
CA TRP A 53 4.06 0.91 2.54
C TRP A 53 5.51 1.08 2.11
N ALA A 54 6.24 2.01 2.71
CA ALA A 54 7.66 2.23 2.45
C ALA A 54 8.50 0.96 2.69
N GLU A 55 8.24 0.24 3.78
CA GLU A 55 8.90 -1.03 4.07
C GLU A 55 8.58 -2.12 3.03
N VAL A 56 7.30 -2.25 2.64
CA VAL A 56 6.85 -3.30 1.71
C VAL A 56 7.31 -3.04 0.28
N LEU A 57 7.26 -1.79 -0.16
CA LEU A 57 7.68 -1.36 -1.49
C LEU A 57 9.19 -1.12 -1.58
N ASN A 58 9.91 -1.11 -0.45
CA ASN A 58 11.32 -0.73 -0.35
C ASN A 58 11.58 0.66 -0.96
N MET A 59 10.74 1.64 -0.58
CA MET A 59 10.75 3.01 -1.08
C MET A 59 10.94 4.02 0.06
N ASN A 60 11.37 5.24 -0.28
CA ASN A 60 11.44 6.33 0.69
C ASN A 60 10.03 6.85 1.00
N THR A 61 9.72 7.09 2.27
CA THR A 61 8.41 7.62 2.72
C THR A 61 8.04 8.96 2.08
N GLY A 62 9.03 9.81 1.75
CA GLY A 62 8.81 11.09 1.06
C GLY A 62 8.41 10.96 -0.41
N LYS A 63 8.38 9.74 -0.96
CA LYS A 63 7.90 9.44 -2.33
C LYS A 63 6.51 8.79 -2.36
N ILE A 64 5.86 8.64 -1.21
CA ILE A 64 4.57 7.97 -1.10
C ILE A 64 3.55 8.99 -0.63
N GLY A 65 2.69 9.43 -1.55
CA GLY A 65 1.52 10.26 -1.28
C GLY A 65 0.32 9.42 -0.84
N VAL A 66 -0.58 10.02 -0.06
CA VAL A 66 -1.74 9.28 0.47
C VAL A 66 -2.74 8.80 -0.59
N ASN A 67 -2.73 9.44 -1.76
CA ASN A 67 -3.59 9.11 -2.89
C ASN A 67 -2.87 8.29 -3.96
N ASP A 68 -1.61 7.92 -3.74
CA ASP A 68 -0.87 7.12 -4.71
C ASP A 68 -1.45 5.70 -4.79
N ASN A 69 -1.54 5.19 -6.02
CA ASN A 69 -1.98 3.82 -6.25
C ASN A 69 -0.84 2.84 -5.94
N PHE A 70 -1.09 1.88 -5.05
CA PHE A 70 -0.13 0.87 -4.63
C PHE A 70 0.54 0.14 -5.81
N PHE A 71 -0.20 -0.18 -6.86
CA PHE A 71 0.30 -0.89 -8.03
C PHE A 71 1.11 0.00 -8.97
N GLU A 72 0.79 1.29 -9.06
CA GLU A 72 1.59 2.27 -9.81
C GLU A 72 2.98 2.45 -9.18
N LEU A 73 3.07 2.29 -7.86
CA LEU A 73 4.34 2.30 -7.12
C LEU A 73 5.08 0.94 -7.16
N GLY A 74 4.62 -0.02 -7.97
CA GLY A 74 5.26 -1.33 -8.14
C GLY A 74 4.77 -2.43 -7.18
N GLY A 75 3.72 -2.15 -6.40
CA GLY A 75 3.07 -3.13 -5.54
C GLY A 75 2.42 -4.29 -6.30
N HIS A 76 2.29 -5.45 -5.65
CA HIS A 76 1.62 -6.63 -6.23
C HIS A 76 0.95 -7.51 -5.15
N SER A 77 0.21 -8.54 -5.58
CA SER A 77 -0.64 -9.37 -4.70
C SER A 77 0.10 -9.99 -3.49
N LEU A 78 1.32 -10.50 -3.69
CA LEU A 78 2.12 -11.03 -2.57
C LEU A 78 2.51 -9.94 -1.57
N MET A 79 2.78 -8.72 -2.03
CA MET A 79 3.06 -7.58 -1.15
C MET A 79 1.81 -7.13 -0.40
N ILE A 80 0.61 -7.24 -0.99
CA ILE A 80 -0.65 -6.98 -0.28
C ILE A 80 -0.80 -7.94 0.92
N ALA A 81 -0.50 -9.23 0.72
CA ALA A 81 -0.54 -10.19 1.84
C ALA A 81 0.45 -9.80 2.97
N GLN A 82 1.64 -9.31 2.62
CA GLN A 82 2.61 -8.78 3.58
C GLN A 82 2.09 -7.51 4.28
N LEU A 83 1.43 -6.63 3.53
CA LEU A 83 0.85 -5.39 4.01
C LEU A 83 -0.23 -5.65 5.05
N VAL A 84 -1.18 -6.54 4.75
CA VAL A 84 -2.24 -6.97 5.68
C VAL A 84 -1.62 -7.51 6.98
N SER A 85 -0.61 -8.37 6.88
CA SER A 85 0.07 -8.92 8.06
C SER A 85 0.76 -7.83 8.89
N LYS A 86 1.40 -6.84 8.25
CA LYS A 86 2.05 -5.72 8.95
C LYS A 86 1.05 -4.79 9.60
N ILE A 87 -0.04 -4.44 8.92
CA ILE A 87 -1.14 -3.63 9.47
C ILE A 87 -1.70 -4.30 10.72
N ARG A 88 -2.01 -5.60 10.65
CA ARG A 88 -2.48 -6.35 11.81
C ARG A 88 -1.51 -6.31 12.99
N ASN A 89 -0.21 -6.47 12.73
CA ASN A 89 0.80 -6.53 13.78
C ASN A 89 1.13 -5.14 14.38
N GLN A 90 1.08 -4.08 13.59
CA GLN A 90 1.50 -2.74 14.00
C GLN A 90 0.33 -1.85 14.45
N LEU A 91 -0.86 -2.06 13.88
CA LEU A 91 -2.07 -1.26 14.15
C LEU A 91 -3.13 -2.02 14.94
N ALA A 92 -2.93 -3.32 15.19
CA ALA A 92 -3.90 -4.20 15.86
C ALA A 92 -5.27 -4.29 15.15
N VAL A 93 -5.33 -3.97 13.84
CA VAL A 93 -6.55 -4.03 13.03
C VAL A 93 -6.50 -5.21 12.07
N ASP A 94 -7.51 -6.08 12.11
CA ASP A 94 -7.65 -7.20 11.18
C ASP A 94 -8.47 -6.77 9.97
N LEU A 95 -7.79 -6.45 8.86
CA LEU A 95 -8.43 -6.09 7.60
C LEU A 95 -8.58 -7.34 6.72
N PRO A 96 -9.77 -7.60 6.16
CA PRO A 96 -9.93 -8.70 5.24
C PRO A 96 -9.17 -8.38 3.94
N LEU A 97 -8.53 -9.39 3.35
CA LEU A 97 -7.70 -9.22 2.14
C LEU A 97 -8.48 -8.58 0.98
N ASN A 98 -9.78 -8.80 0.92
CA ASN A 98 -10.63 -8.23 -0.11
C ASN A 98 -10.81 -6.71 -0.02
N ALA A 99 -10.59 -6.09 1.14
CA ALA A 99 -10.61 -4.63 1.28
C ALA A 99 -9.54 -3.96 0.40
N PHE A 100 -8.44 -4.66 0.10
CA PHE A 100 -7.35 -4.19 -0.75
C PHE A 100 -7.59 -4.39 -2.25
N PHE A 101 -8.66 -5.10 -2.64
CA PHE A 101 -8.97 -5.30 -4.06
C PHE A 101 -9.78 -4.15 -4.66
N ASP A 102 -10.39 -3.28 -3.86
CA ASP A 102 -11.12 -2.11 -4.36
C ASP A 102 -10.46 -0.80 -3.91
N ILE A 103 -9.59 -0.86 -2.89
CA ILE A 103 -8.95 0.29 -2.28
C ILE A 103 -7.45 0.16 -2.42
N TYR A 104 -6.86 0.98 -3.28
CA TYR A 104 -5.45 0.92 -3.64
C TYR A 104 -4.65 2.13 -3.14
N THR A 105 -5.20 2.91 -2.23
CA THR A 105 -4.57 4.14 -1.71
C THR A 105 -4.50 4.10 -0.19
N ILE A 106 -3.53 4.80 0.39
CA ILE A 106 -3.40 4.94 1.85
C ILE A 106 -4.62 5.63 2.44
N ALA A 107 -5.11 6.70 1.80
CA ALA A 107 -6.30 7.42 2.24
C ALA A 107 -7.52 6.51 2.37
N GLY A 108 -7.78 5.66 1.36
CA GLY A 108 -8.92 4.74 1.42
C GLY A 108 -8.74 3.64 2.47
N ILE A 109 -7.51 3.14 2.67
CA ILE A 109 -7.26 2.13 3.72
C ILE A 109 -7.46 2.75 5.11
N ALA A 110 -7.01 4.00 5.30
CA ALA A 110 -7.19 4.73 6.55
C ALA A 110 -8.68 4.90 6.90
N GLU A 111 -9.52 5.24 5.90
CA GLU A 111 -10.97 5.33 6.10
C GLU A 111 -11.59 4.01 6.57
N VAL A 112 -11.15 2.88 6.00
CA VAL A 112 -11.64 1.55 6.43
C VAL A 112 -11.19 1.24 7.86
N ILE A 113 -9.93 1.53 8.19
CA ILE A 113 -9.40 1.32 9.55
C ILE A 113 -10.20 2.14 10.57
N GLN A 114 -10.46 3.41 10.27
CA GLN A 114 -11.25 4.29 11.13
C GLN A 114 -12.69 3.75 11.30
N ALA A 115 -13.32 3.27 10.23
CA ALA A 115 -14.64 2.67 10.31
C ALA A 115 -14.68 1.40 11.18
N VAL A 116 -13.64 0.56 11.13
CA VAL A 116 -13.53 -0.64 11.98
C VAL A 116 -13.34 -0.27 13.45
N ASN A 117 -12.50 0.73 13.73
CA ASN A 117 -12.27 1.19 15.09
C ASN A 117 -13.53 1.80 15.72
N ASN A 118 -14.26 2.64 14.99
CA ASN A 118 -15.51 3.25 15.47
C ASN A 118 -16.58 2.19 15.80
N ASN A 119 -16.71 1.15 14.97
CA ASN A 119 -17.65 0.04 15.23
C ASN A 119 -17.26 -0.82 16.46
N SER A 120 -16.01 -0.75 16.90
CA SER A 120 -15.50 -1.48 18.08
C SER A 120 -15.81 -0.74 19.39
N GLU A 121 -15.84 0.61 19.35
CA GLU A 121 -16.20 1.44 20.50
C GLU A 121 -17.70 1.39 20.79
N ASP A 122 -18.56 1.28 19.77
CA ASP A 122 -20.02 1.18 19.92
C ASP A 122 -20.50 -0.15 20.57
N GLN A 123 -19.66 -1.19 20.66
CA GLN A 123 -20.03 -2.50 21.24
C GLN A 123 -19.77 -2.65 22.75
N PHE A 124 -19.18 -1.64 23.40
CA PHE A 124 -18.91 -1.65 24.85
C PHE A 124 -19.68 -0.57 25.64
N GLY A 125 -20.66 0.10 25.02
CA GLY A 125 -21.61 0.96 25.72
C GLY A 125 -22.70 0.14 26.41
N ASP A 126 -22.81 0.30 27.73
CA ASP A 126 -23.88 -0.18 28.61
C ASP A 126 -23.92 -1.69 28.92
N VAL A 127 -22.98 -2.16 29.74
CA VAL A 127 -23.26 -3.25 30.68
C VAL A 127 -23.28 -2.67 32.10
N GLU A 128 -24.46 -2.26 32.57
CA GLU A 128 -24.70 -2.03 33.99
C GLU A 128 -24.45 -3.34 34.75
N TYR A 129 -23.36 -3.39 35.51
CA TYR A 129 -23.15 -4.43 36.50
C TYR A 129 -24.10 -4.16 37.67
N GLU A 130 -25.26 -4.82 37.69
CA GLU A 130 -26.05 -4.91 38.92
C GLU A 130 -25.21 -5.66 39.97
N GLU A 131 -24.80 -4.95 41.02
CA GLU A 131 -24.21 -5.54 42.22
C GLU A 131 -25.22 -6.50 42.86
N VAL A 132 -25.09 -7.80 42.59
CA VAL A 132 -25.78 -8.83 43.36
C VAL A 132 -25.09 -8.90 44.73
N THR A 133 -25.66 -8.21 45.70
CA THR A 133 -25.30 -8.34 47.11
C THR A 133 -25.92 -9.63 47.65
N LEU A 134 -25.12 -10.52 48.24
CA LEU A 134 -25.56 -11.56 49.16
C LEU A 134 -24.77 -11.46 50.46
#